data_AF-A0A3M7Q5S3-F1
#
_entry.id   AF-A0A3M7Q5S3-F1
#
_cell.length_a   1.000
_cell.length_b   1.000
_cell.length_c   1.000
_cell.angle_alpha   90.00
_cell.angle_beta   90.00
_cell.angle_gamma   90.00
#
_symmetry.space_group_name_H-M   'P 1'
#
loop_
_entity.id
_entity.type
_entity.pdbx_description
1 polymer ?
#
loop_
_entity_poly.entity_id
_entity_poly.type
_entity_poly.pdbx_seq_one_letter_code
_entity_poly.pdbx_strand_id
1 'polypeptide(L)'
;MFRKNPSMHNAAACCTIVCYFLLIFSWSTGISAGFTKRVPLTLATSVLNMLTAVFLALMIAIFHRKIISVNQDTKCGGSNQLLQIICQNRVVKYGYSLGMCWLGFLFTFLNSICWYHISACDKEINH
;
A
#
# COMPACT_ATOMS: atom_id res chain seq x y z
N MET A 1 13.30 13.10 -23.10
CA MET A 1 13.37 13.79 -21.79
C MET A 1 12.06 13.50 -21.07
N PHE A 2 12.01 12.54 -20.16
CA PHE A 2 10.79 12.19 -19.44
C PHE A 2 10.38 13.39 -18.56
N ARG A 3 9.24 14.02 -18.85
CA ARG A 3 8.65 15.01 -17.92
C ARG A 3 8.34 14.27 -16.63
N LYS A 4 9.20 14.41 -15.64
CA LYS A 4 8.92 14.08 -14.24
C LYS A 4 7.67 14.90 -13.89
N ASN A 5 6.52 14.27 -13.73
CA ASN A 5 5.34 14.93 -13.19
C ASN A 5 5.53 14.98 -11.66
N PRO A 6 5.99 16.10 -11.07
CA PRO A 6 6.43 16.13 -9.68
C PRO A 6 5.26 15.87 -8.71
N SER A 7 4.03 16.19 -9.14
CA SER A 7 2.80 16.00 -8.36
C SER A 7 2.55 14.54 -7.99
N MET A 8 2.70 13.60 -8.93
CA MET A 8 2.44 12.17 -8.67
C MET A 8 3.51 11.54 -7.77
N HIS A 9 4.76 11.99 -7.88
CA HIS A 9 5.84 11.50 -7.02
C HIS A 9 5.66 12.00 -5.58
N ASN A 10 5.30 13.28 -5.43
CA ASN A 10 5.05 13.87 -4.11
C ASN A 10 3.82 13.23 -3.44
N ALA A 11 2.74 12.98 -4.19
CA ALA A 11 1.56 12.28 -3.67
C ALA A 11 1.90 10.86 -3.17
N ALA A 12 2.65 10.08 -3.95
CA ALA A 12 3.09 8.75 -3.54
C ALA A 12 3.96 8.80 -2.27
N ALA A 13 4.90 9.75 -2.19
CA ALA A 13 5.76 9.93 -1.01
C ALA A 13 4.95 10.31 0.24
N CYS A 14 3.99 11.22 0.13
CA CYS A 14 3.09 11.58 1.23
C CYS A 14 2.28 10.38 1.73
N CYS A 15 1.70 9.58 0.82
CA CYS A 15 0.99 8.35 1.21
C CYS A 15 1.91 7.38 1.95
N THR A 16 3.14 7.18 1.48
CA THR A 16 4.11 6.29 2.14
C THR A 16 4.47 6.77 3.55
N ILE A 17 4.68 8.08 3.74
CA ILE A 17 4.99 8.66 5.05
C ILE A 17 3.82 8.45 6.02
N VAL A 18 2.58 8.72 5.57
CA VAL A 18 1.37 8.51 6.38
C VAL A 18 1.21 7.03 6.74
N CYS A 19 1.41 6.11 5.79
CA CYS A 19 1.42 4.67 6.07
C CYS A 19 2.40 4.29 7.17
N TYR A 20 3.62 4.84 7.11
CA TYR A 20 4.67 4.51 8.08
C TYR A 20 4.30 4.96 9.49
N PHE A 21 3.77 6.18 9.64
CA PHE A 21 3.28 6.66 10.94
C PHE A 21 2.11 5.82 11.45
N LEU A 22 1.12 5.54 10.61
CA LEU A 22 -0.04 4.72 10.99
C LEU A 22 0.39 3.32 11.42
N LEU A 23 1.38 2.73 10.76
CA LEU A 23 1.91 1.41 11.11
C LEU A 23 2.63 1.42 12.46
N ILE A 24 3.43 2.45 12.75
CA ILE A 24 4.07 2.63 14.07
C ILE A 24 3.01 2.77 15.16
N PHE A 25 2.00 3.62 14.95
CA PHE A 25 0.92 3.80 15.91
C PHE A 25 0.10 2.51 16.11
N SER A 26 -0.21 1.80 15.03
CA SER A 26 -0.93 0.53 15.11
C SER A 26 -0.16 -0.52 15.91
N TRP A 27 1.15 -0.62 15.71
CA TRP A 27 1.99 -1.54 16.47
C TRP A 27 2.06 -1.17 17.95
N SER A 28 2.23 0.12 18.28
CA SER A 28 2.31 0.55 19.68
C SER A 28 0.97 0.37 20.41
N THR A 29 -0.16 0.63 19.74
CA THR A 29 -1.48 0.35 20.31
C THR A 29 -1.76 -1.14 20.41
N GLY A 30 -1.34 -1.95 19.43
CA GLY A 30 -1.55 -3.40 19.42
C GLY A 30 -0.79 -4.12 20.54
N ILE A 31 0.47 -3.75 20.76
CA ILE A 31 1.28 -4.25 21.88
C ILE A 31 0.61 -3.87 23.21
N SER A 32 0.22 -2.60 23.34
CA SER A 32 -0.44 -2.10 24.55
C SER A 32 -1.79 -2.78 24.81
N ALA A 33 -2.54 -3.10 23.75
CA ALA A 33 -3.79 -3.83 23.82
C ALA A 33 -3.59 -5.26 24.34
N GLY A 34 -2.53 -5.95 23.88
CA GLY A 34 -2.17 -7.29 24.34
C GLY A 34 -1.83 -7.35 25.83
N PHE A 35 -1.11 -6.34 26.35
CA PHE A 35 -0.76 -6.29 27.78
C PHE A 35 -1.94 -5.88 28.66
N THR A 36 -2.74 -4.91 28.23
CA THR A 36 -3.81 -4.33 29.06
C THR A 36 -5.16 -5.04 28.92
N LYS A 37 -5.32 -5.92 27.92
CA LYS A 37 -6.58 -6.60 27.56
C LYS A 37 -7.77 -5.63 27.45
N ARG A 38 -7.51 -4.39 27.06
CA ARG A 38 -8.54 -3.36 26.91
C ARG A 38 -9.17 -3.43 25.52
N VAL A 39 -10.44 -3.84 25.48
CA VAL A 39 -11.29 -3.86 24.27
C VAL A 39 -11.23 -2.56 23.42
N PRO A 40 -11.23 -1.34 23.98
CA PRO A 40 -11.12 -0.14 23.14
C PRO A 40 -9.78 -0.02 22.40
N LEU A 41 -8.69 -0.55 22.97
CA LEU A 41 -7.37 -0.52 22.33
C LEU A 41 -7.24 -1.58 21.22
N THR A 42 -7.87 -2.75 21.38
CA THR A 42 -7.89 -3.78 20.32
C THR A 42 -8.68 -3.28 19.10
N LEU A 43 -9.82 -2.62 19.33
CA LEU A 43 -10.60 -1.98 18.28
C LEU A 43 -9.82 -0.85 17.60
N ALA A 44 -9.17 0.04 18.37
CA ALA A 44 -8.35 1.11 17.80
C ALA A 44 -7.23 0.57 16.91
N THR A 45 -6.56 -0.51 17.33
CA THR A 45 -5.51 -1.19 16.56
C THR A 45 -6.05 -1.74 15.23
N SER A 46 -7.24 -2.36 15.25
CA SER A 46 -7.91 -2.82 14.02
C SER A 46 -8.17 -1.65 13.06
N VAL A 47 -8.75 -0.55 13.54
CA VAL A 47 -9.05 0.63 12.71
C VAL A 47 -7.77 1.24 12.11
N LEU A 48 -6.70 1.35 12.90
CA LEU A 48 -5.41 1.86 12.43
C LEU A 48 -4.79 0.96 11.36
N ASN A 49 -4.87 -0.36 11.51
CA ASN A 49 -4.45 -1.31 10.47
C ASN A 49 -5.29 -1.17 9.20
N MET A 50 -6.61 -1.02 9.32
CA MET A 50 -7.50 -0.83 8.17
C MET A 50 -7.14 0.44 7.39
N LEU A 51 -6.93 1.56 8.10
CA LEU A 51 -6.48 2.81 7.48
C LEU A 51 -5.13 2.64 6.79
N THR A 52 -4.19 1.95 7.42
CA THR A 52 -2.87 1.66 6.83
C THR A 52 -3.01 0.86 5.54
N ALA A 53 -3.88 -0.16 5.51
CA ALA A 53 -4.14 -0.95 4.31
C ALA A 53 -4.74 -0.10 3.17
N VAL A 54 -5.66 0.82 3.48
CA VAL A 54 -6.23 1.76 2.50
C VAL A 54 -5.15 2.65 1.89
N PHE A 55 -4.28 3.24 2.70
CA PHE A 55 -3.19 4.08 2.18
C PHE A 55 -2.15 3.26 1.40
N LEU A 56 -1.88 2.01 1.78
CA LEU A 56 -1.04 1.10 0.99
C LEU A 56 -1.66 0.83 -0.38
N ALA A 57 -2.96 0.55 -0.43
CA ALA A 57 -3.69 0.31 -1.67
C ALA A 57 -3.67 1.56 -2.58
N LEU A 58 -3.86 2.75 -2.02
CA LEU A 58 -3.74 4.02 -2.75
C LEU A 58 -2.34 4.23 -3.32
N MET A 59 -1.29 3.99 -2.53
CA MET A 59 0.10 4.06 -2.98
C MET A 59 0.34 3.08 -4.14
N ILE A 60 -0.06 1.82 -4.01
CA ILE A 60 0.05 0.80 -5.06
C ILE A 60 -0.69 1.25 -6.33
N ALA A 61 -1.90 1.78 -6.21
CA ALA A 61 -2.69 2.28 -7.33
C ALA A 61 -2.00 3.45 -8.07
N ILE A 62 -1.39 4.39 -7.34
CA ILE A 62 -0.63 5.51 -7.93
C ILE A 62 0.58 4.97 -8.70
N PHE A 63 1.33 4.02 -8.13
CA PHE A 63 2.46 3.39 -8.81
C PHE A 63 2.03 2.60 -10.05
N HIS A 64 0.92 1.87 -9.96
CA HIS A 64 0.37 1.11 -11.08
C HIS A 64 -0.03 2.04 -12.23
N ARG A 65 -0.75 3.13 -11.93
CA ARG A 65 -1.09 4.17 -12.92
C ARG A 65 0.15 4.79 -13.56
N LYS A 66 1.20 5.05 -12.78
CA LYS A 66 2.46 5.62 -13.28
C LYS A 66 3.19 4.66 -14.24
N ILE A 67 3.19 3.35 -13.94
CA ILE A 67 3.81 2.35 -14.83
C ILE A 67 3.02 2.24 -16.13
N ILE A 68 1.68 2.21 -16.05
CA ILE A 68 0.81 2.19 -17.24
C ILE A 68 1.02 3.43 -18.09
N SER A 69 1.06 4.63 -17.51
CA SER A 69 1.24 5.87 -18.26
C SER A 69 2.59 5.89 -18.99
N VAL A 70 3.67 5.49 -18.31
CA VAL A 70 5.00 5.40 -18.93
C VAL A 70 5.02 4.39 -20.08
N ASN A 71 4.36 3.24 -19.91
CA ASN A 71 4.28 2.23 -20.96
C ASN A 71 3.38 2.64 -22.14
N GLN A 72 2.32 3.44 -21.91
CA GLN A 72 1.49 4.01 -22.98
C GLN A 72 2.24 5.04 -23.83
N ASP A 73 3.07 5.88 -23.21
CA ASP A 73 3.95 6.82 -23.92
C ASP A 73 5.02 6.11 -24.76
N THR A 74 5.24 4.81 -24.52
CA THR A 74 6.21 3.97 -25.26
C THR A 74 5.57 3.24 -26.46
N LYS A 75 4.33 3.57 -26.85
CA LYS A 75 3.70 3.01 -28.07
C LYS A 75 4.42 3.53 -29.32
N CYS A 76 5.34 2.73 -29.84
CA CYS A 76 6.11 3.06 -31.04
C CYS A 76 5.33 2.68 -32.30
N GLY A 77 4.64 3.65 -32.88
CA GLY A 77 4.04 3.56 -34.21
C GLY A 77 5.08 3.86 -35.28
N GLY A 78 5.82 2.85 -35.74
CA GLY A 78 6.80 3.02 -36.81
C GLY A 78 7.24 1.69 -37.42
N SER A 79 7.40 1.66 -38.75
CA SER A 79 7.72 0.47 -39.56
C SER A 79 9.16 -0.07 -39.40
N ASN A 80 10.03 0.59 -38.63
CA ASN A 80 11.43 0.21 -38.49
C ASN A 80 11.64 -0.80 -37.35
N GLN A 81 12.08 -2.02 -37.68
CA GLN A 81 12.35 -3.10 -36.72
C GLN A 81 13.35 -2.70 -35.61
N LEU A 82 14.40 -1.94 -35.93
CA LEU A 82 15.39 -1.49 -34.94
C LEU A 82 14.76 -0.54 -33.89
N LEU A 83 13.83 0.32 -34.32
CA LEU A 83 13.13 1.26 -33.45
C LEU A 83 12.14 0.52 -32.53
N GLN A 84 11.49 -0.54 -33.04
CA GLN A 84 10.64 -1.41 -32.23
C GLN A 84 11.43 -2.14 -31.14
N ILE A 85 12.62 -2.66 -31.44
CA ILE A 85 13.48 -3.36 -30.47
C ILE A 85 13.95 -2.41 -29.36
N ILE A 86 14.40 -1.20 -29.72
CA ILE A 86 14.83 -0.18 -28.75
C ILE A 86 13.65 0.27 -27.86
N CYS A 87 12.45 0.39 -28.42
CA CYS A 87 11.25 0.72 -27.65
C CYS A 87 10.79 -0.42 -26.73
N GLN A 88 10.80 -1.68 -27.20
CA GLN A 88 10.45 -2.84 -26.36
C GLN A 88 11.39 -2.98 -25.15
N ASN A 89 12.68 -2.67 -25.32
CA ASN A 89 13.63 -2.67 -24.20
C ASN A 89 13.43 -1.50 -23.21
N ARG A 90 12.58 -0.51 -23.52
CA ARG A 90 12.24 0.60 -22.59
C ARG A 90 10.98 0.36 -21.77
N VAL A 91 10.26 -0.74 -21.97
CA VAL A 91 9.05 -1.04 -21.19
C VAL A 91 9.43 -1.22 -19.73
N VAL A 92 8.82 -0.40 -18.86
CA VAL A 92 9.04 -0.46 -17.42
C VAL A 92 8.23 -1.63 -16.86
N LYS A 93 8.92 -2.63 -16.34
CA LYS A 93 8.32 -3.78 -15.64
C LYS A 93 8.11 -3.48 -14.17
N TYR A 94 7.17 -4.19 -13.55
CA TYR A 94 6.98 -4.15 -12.11
C TYR A 94 8.25 -4.62 -11.40
N GLY A 95 8.78 -3.80 -10.49
CA GLY A 95 9.91 -4.17 -9.65
C GLY A 95 9.48 -5.04 -8.45
N TYR A 96 10.43 -5.76 -7.88
CA TYR A 96 10.23 -6.60 -6.68
C TYR A 96 9.60 -5.84 -5.50
N SER A 97 9.89 -4.54 -5.35
CA SER A 97 9.34 -3.70 -4.29
C SER A 97 7.82 -3.58 -4.35
N LEU A 98 7.21 -3.59 -5.54
CA LEU A 98 5.76 -3.54 -5.68
C LEU A 98 5.11 -4.85 -5.21
N GLY A 99 5.77 -5.99 -5.45
CA GLY A 99 5.34 -7.29 -4.92
C GLY A 99 5.34 -7.30 -3.39
N MET A 100 6.39 -6.77 -2.78
CA MET A 100 6.47 -6.62 -1.31
C MET A 100 5.38 -5.70 -0.76
N CYS A 101 5.03 -4.61 -1.46
CA CYS A 101 3.91 -3.76 -1.07
C CYS A 101 2.56 -4.50 -1.11
N TRP A 102 2.31 -5.34 -2.12
CA TRP A 102 1.10 -6.17 -2.18
C TRP A 102 1.01 -7.18 -1.03
N LEU A 103 2.13 -7.84 -0.71
CA LEU A 103 2.20 -8.74 0.43
C LEU A 103 1.97 -8.01 1.75
N GLY A 104 2.59 -6.84 1.90
CA GLY A 104 2.37 -5.96 3.06
C GLY A 104 0.91 -5.55 3.20
N PHE A 105 0.26 -5.15 2.10
CA PHE A 105 -1.16 -4.82 2.07
C PHE A 105 -2.02 -5.99 2.56
N LEU A 106 -1.80 -7.19 2.00
CA LEU A 106 -2.58 -8.38 2.33
C LEU A 106 -2.40 -8.77 3.79
N PHE A 107 -1.17 -8.71 4.29
CA PHE A 107 -0.85 -8.98 5.69
C PHE A 107 -1.51 -7.98 6.64
N THR A 108 -1.39 -6.67 6.36
CA THR A 108 -2.01 -5.63 7.19
C THR A 108 -3.53 -5.72 7.19
N PHE A 109 -4.13 -6.04 6.04
CA PHE A 109 -5.57 -6.23 5.91
C PHE A 109 -6.08 -7.42 6.72
N LEU A 110 -5.43 -8.59 6.62
CA LEU A 110 -5.77 -9.77 7.42
C LEU A 110 -5.59 -9.51 8.91
N ASN A 111 -4.50 -8.84 9.30
CA ASN A 111 -4.24 -8.47 10.69
C ASN A 111 -5.37 -7.57 11.24
N SER A 112 -5.85 -6.60 10.45
CA SER A 112 -7.00 -5.76 10.80
C SER A 112 -8.25 -6.59 11.13
N ILE A 113 -8.57 -7.57 10.29
CA ILE A 113 -9.73 -8.47 10.46
C ILE A 113 -9.57 -9.31 11.73
N CYS A 114 -8.37 -9.87 11.96
CA CYS A 114 -8.10 -10.65 13.17
C CYS A 114 -8.31 -9.81 14.44
N TRP A 115 -7.74 -8.60 14.52
CA TRP A 115 -7.93 -7.71 15.67
C TRP A 115 -9.39 -7.29 15.86
N TYR A 116 -10.13 -7.11 14.77
CA TYR A 116 -11.57 -6.82 14.84
C TYR A 116 -12.33 -7.98 15.50
N HIS A 117 -12.11 -9.22 15.05
CA HIS A 117 -12.76 -10.40 15.62
C HIS A 117 -12.40 -10.61 17.10
N ILE A 118 -11.13 -10.39 17.48
CA ILE A 118 -10.72 -10.44 18.89
C ILE A 118 -11.51 -9.40 19.70
N SER A 119 -11.63 -8.16 19.19
CA SER A 119 -12.38 -7.10 19.87
C SER A 119 -13.88 -7.40 19.98
N ALA A 120 -14.45 -8.14 19.02
CA ALA A 120 -15.87 -8.51 19.01
C ALA A 120 -16.14 -9.62 20.04
N CYS A 121 -15.28 -10.63 20.10
CA CYS A 121 -15.39 -11.72 21.07
C CYS A 121 -15.29 -11.22 22.52
N ASP A 122 -14.37 -10.30 22.81
CA ASP A 122 -14.23 -9.72 24.16
C ASP A 122 -15.47 -8.91 24.59
N LYS A 123 -16.24 -8.36 23.64
CA LYS A 123 -17.49 -7.64 23.96
C LYS A 123 -18.60 -8.59 24.39
N GLU A 124 -18.67 -9.78 23.80
CA GLU A 124 -19.70 -10.77 24.12
C GLU A 124 -19.51 -11.42 25.50
N ILE A 125 -18.26 -11.53 25.98
CA ILE A 125 -17.96 -12.14 27.29
C ILE A 125 -18.27 -11.20 28.46
N ASN A 126 -18.19 -9.88 28.25
CA ASN A 126 -18.35 -8.88 29.31
C ASN A 126 -19.78 -8.33 29.43
N HIS A 127 -20.75 -8.91 28.72
CA HIS A 127 -22.13 -8.45 28.64
C HIS A 127 -23.11 -9.55 29.05
#